data_AF-A0A2E5IR29-F1
#
_entry.id   AF-A0A2E5IR29-F1
#
_cell.length_a   1.000
_cell.length_b   1.000
_cell.length_c   1.000
_cell.angle_alpha   90.00
_cell.angle_beta   90.00
_cell.angle_gamma   90.00
#
_symmetry.space_group_name_H-M   'P 1'
#
loop_
_entity.id
_entity.type
_entity.pdbx_description
1 polymer ?
#
loop_
_entity_poly.entity_id
_entity_poly.type
_entity_poly.pdbx_seq_one_letter_code
_entity_poly.pdbx_strand_id
1 'polypeptide(L)'
;MECFVYQKHIDLHAVSALEAIHGFMNLTHCKRLSRFVHWIVDVQTECDAVDFFSMITSKSYYLLNPNKEGFVTKLLASNDQDTHSVFVDVFPKESLDNSVLVEKINQHCGTCINHIKKHITWQCDIDISEQSTEFVCSKLLPSDLGGGILANPVYESFCFLNN
;
A
#
# COMPACT_ATOMS: atom_id res chain seq x y z
N MET A 1 5.31 -9.90 -9.81
CA MET A 1 6.12 -9.57 -8.62
C MET A 1 5.46 -8.44 -7.87
N GLU A 2 5.57 -8.44 -6.54
CA GLU A 2 4.97 -7.42 -5.67
C GLU A 2 6.04 -6.67 -4.87
N CYS A 3 5.81 -5.38 -4.65
CA CYS A 3 6.69 -4.52 -3.87
C CYS A 3 5.87 -3.47 -3.12
N PHE A 4 6.08 -3.39 -1.81
CA PHE A 4 5.42 -2.47 -0.91
C PHE A 4 6.44 -1.44 -0.44
N VAL A 5 6.31 -0.22 -0.94
CA VAL A 5 7.20 0.90 -0.63
C VAL A 5 6.65 1.66 0.57
N TYR A 6 7.52 1.95 1.54
CA TYR A 6 7.18 2.68 2.76
C TYR A 6 8.13 3.86 2.97
N GLN A 7 7.68 4.88 3.69
CA GLN A 7 8.54 5.98 4.10
C GLN A 7 9.43 5.55 5.26
N LYS A 8 10.74 5.82 5.17
CA LYS A 8 11.70 5.56 6.27
C LYS A 8 11.47 6.46 7.48
N HIS A 9 10.86 7.62 7.23
CA HIS A 9 10.43 8.56 8.25
C HIS A 9 8.91 8.50 8.41
N ILE A 10 8.37 9.29 9.34
CA ILE A 10 6.95 9.37 9.63
C ILE A 10 6.16 9.69 8.35
N ASP A 11 5.21 8.82 7.99
CA ASP A 11 4.27 9.07 6.90
C ASP A 11 3.12 9.97 7.40
N LEU A 12 3.19 11.25 7.01
CA LEU A 12 2.21 12.26 7.40
C LEU A 12 0.79 11.94 6.88
N HIS A 13 0.65 11.20 5.77
CA HIS A 13 -0.66 10.81 5.29
C HIS A 13 -1.29 9.74 6.18
N ALA A 14 -0.50 8.78 6.64
CA ALA A 14 -0.96 7.75 7.55
C ALA A 14 -1.31 8.35 8.93
N VAL A 15 -0.48 9.28 9.43
CA VAL A 15 -0.77 10.01 10.67
C VAL A 15 -2.05 10.82 10.54
N SER A 16 -2.20 11.61 9.47
CA SER A 16 -3.40 12.43 9.27
C SER A 16 -4.66 11.58 9.13
N ALA A 17 -4.59 10.41 8.49
CA ALA A 17 -5.72 9.51 8.37
C ALA A 17 -6.09 8.89 9.72
N LEU A 18 -5.11 8.47 10.52
CA LEU A 18 -5.34 7.94 11.86
C LEU A 18 -5.98 8.99 12.79
N GLU A 19 -5.47 10.22 12.77
CA GLU A 19 -6.05 11.34 13.52
C GLU A 19 -7.49 11.61 13.11
N ALA A 20 -7.82 11.52 11.82
CA ALA A 20 -9.20 11.66 11.35
C ALA A 20 -10.11 10.53 11.84
N ILE A 21 -9.61 9.29 11.82
CA ILE A 21 -10.33 8.10 12.32
C ILE A 21 -10.59 8.23 13.83
N HIS A 22 -9.63 8.72 14.60
CA HIS A 22 -9.79 8.90 16.05
C HIS A 22 -10.64 10.12 16.39
N GLY A 23 -10.31 11.28 15.83
CA GLY A 23 -10.91 12.56 16.21
C GLY A 23 -12.29 12.78 15.58
N PHE A 24 -12.44 12.53 14.28
CA PHE A 24 -13.69 12.82 13.56
C PHE A 24 -14.64 11.62 13.54
N MET A 25 -14.13 10.40 13.41
CA MET A 25 -14.95 9.19 13.37
C MET A 25 -15.15 8.55 14.75
N ASN A 26 -14.40 8.99 15.77
CA ASN A 26 -14.43 8.44 17.13
C ASN A 26 -14.15 6.93 17.20
N LEU A 27 -13.23 6.45 16.36
CA LEU A 27 -12.89 5.02 16.21
C LEU A 27 -11.50 4.72 16.79
N THR A 28 -11.38 4.71 18.12
CA THR A 28 -10.11 4.51 18.84
C THR A 28 -9.61 3.06 18.87
N HIS A 29 -10.36 2.13 18.27
CA HIS A 29 -9.99 0.72 18.12
C HIS A 29 -8.97 0.48 17.00
N CYS A 30 -8.85 1.39 16.03
CA CYS A 30 -7.73 1.34 15.08
C CYS A 30 -6.47 1.91 15.76
N LYS A 31 -5.57 1.06 16.25
CA LYS A 31 -4.42 1.50 17.05
C LYS A 31 -3.29 2.10 16.21
N ARG A 32 -3.07 1.51 15.04
CA ARG A 32 -2.03 1.96 14.11
C ARG A 32 -2.53 1.85 12.68
N LEU A 33 -2.06 2.79 11.88
CA LEU A 33 -2.30 2.82 10.45
C LEU A 33 -0.96 3.02 9.74
N SER A 34 -0.64 2.11 8.83
CA SER A 34 0.53 2.22 7.96
C SER A 34 0.07 2.22 6.51
N ARG A 35 0.80 2.97 5.68
CA ARG A 35 0.51 3.11 4.25
C ARG A 35 1.71 2.65 3.44
N PHE A 36 1.43 1.92 2.38
CA PHE A 36 2.42 1.45 1.43
C PHE A 36 2.00 1.82 0.01
N VAL A 37 2.95 2.26 -0.82
CA VAL A 37 2.75 2.26 -2.28
C VAL A 37 3.01 0.85 -2.76
N HIS A 38 1.99 0.21 -3.32
CA HIS A 38 2.07 -1.18 -3.76
C HIS A 38 2.24 -1.23 -5.28
N TRP A 39 3.39 -1.74 -5.72
CA TRP A 39 3.71 -1.99 -7.11
C TRP A 39 3.50 -3.45 -7.44
N ILE A 40 2.65 -3.71 -8.43
CA ILE A 40 2.45 -5.04 -9.02
C ILE A 40 3.06 -5.00 -10.41
N VAL A 41 4.13 -5.76 -10.59
CA VAL A 41 4.94 -5.77 -11.82
C VAL A 41 4.84 -7.13 -12.49
N ASP A 42 4.37 -7.15 -13.74
CA ASP A 42 4.47 -8.29 -14.64
C ASP A 42 5.74 -8.14 -15.49
N VAL A 43 6.67 -9.09 -15.33
CA VAL A 43 8.00 -9.03 -15.92
C VAL A 43 8.51 -10.43 -16.22
N GLN A 44 9.17 -10.58 -17.37
CA GLN A 44 9.88 -11.81 -17.72
C GLN A 44 11.30 -11.75 -17.15
N THR A 45 11.54 -12.45 -16.04
CA THR A 45 12.86 -12.54 -15.41
C THR A 45 12.98 -13.80 -14.56
N GLU A 46 14.21 -14.27 -14.37
CA GLU A 46 14.55 -15.36 -13.45
C GLU A 46 14.92 -14.85 -12.05
N CYS A 47 15.11 -13.54 -11.87
CA CYS A 47 15.41 -12.94 -10.57
C CYS A 47 14.22 -13.11 -9.62
N ASP A 48 14.50 -13.20 -8.31
CA ASP A 48 13.46 -13.02 -7.32
C ASP A 48 13.03 -11.54 -7.22
N ALA A 49 11.94 -11.28 -6.49
CA ALA A 49 11.41 -9.92 -6.36
C ALA A 49 12.40 -8.98 -5.66
N VAL A 50 13.14 -9.43 -4.64
CA VAL A 50 14.03 -8.57 -3.86
C VAL A 50 15.19 -8.10 -4.72
N ASP A 51 15.82 -9.03 -5.44
CA ASP A 51 16.93 -8.75 -6.34
C ASP A 51 16.47 -7.86 -7.51
N PHE A 52 15.30 -8.15 -8.08
CA PHE A 52 14.72 -7.36 -9.16
C PHE A 52 14.48 -5.90 -8.75
N PHE A 53 13.83 -5.66 -7.61
CA PHE A 53 13.56 -4.29 -7.15
C PHE A 53 14.82 -3.58 -6.65
N SER A 54 15.79 -4.29 -6.07
CA SER A 54 17.10 -3.71 -5.69
C SER A 54 17.87 -3.24 -6.93
N MET A 55 17.83 -4.02 -8.01
CA MET A 55 18.44 -3.65 -9.29
C MET A 55 17.79 -2.39 -9.90
N ILE A 56 16.45 -2.30 -9.91
CA ILE A 56 15.76 -1.13 -10.47
C ILE A 56 16.06 0.13 -9.64
N THR A 57 16.04 0.01 -8.31
CA THR A 57 16.17 1.16 -7.39
C THR A 57 17.61 1.63 -7.20
N SER A 58 18.61 0.77 -7.47
CA SER A 58 20.01 1.19 -7.56
C SER A 58 20.32 1.98 -8.82
N LYS A 59 19.53 1.79 -9.90
CA LYS A 59 19.71 2.48 -11.19
C LYS A 59 18.75 3.64 -11.41
N SER A 60 17.64 3.71 -10.71
CA SER A 60 16.58 4.69 -10.97
C SER A 60 15.75 5.03 -9.75
N TYR A 61 15.03 6.15 -9.83
CA TYR A 61 14.06 6.59 -8.82
C TYR A 61 12.60 6.46 -9.29
N TYR A 62 12.36 5.63 -10.31
CA TYR A 62 11.04 5.54 -10.95
C TYR A 62 9.98 4.91 -10.05
N LEU A 63 10.36 3.91 -9.24
CA LEU A 63 9.43 3.19 -8.36
C LEU A 63 9.48 3.66 -6.91
N LEU A 64 10.66 4.09 -6.44
CA LEU A 64 10.86 4.67 -5.13
C LEU A 64 12.15 5.51 -5.09
N ASN A 65 12.24 6.40 -4.11
CA ASN A 65 13.44 7.15 -3.77
C ASN A 65 14.15 6.50 -2.57
N PRO A 66 15.29 5.80 -2.76
CA PRO A 66 15.94 5.04 -1.71
C PRO A 66 16.51 5.92 -0.59
N ASN A 67 16.62 7.24 -0.78
CA ASN A 67 17.02 8.15 0.29
C ASN A 67 15.91 8.40 1.31
N LYS A 68 14.64 8.31 0.88
CA LYS A 68 13.45 8.64 1.71
C LYS A 68 12.58 7.42 1.99
N GLU A 69 12.66 6.42 1.13
CA GLU A 69 11.75 5.29 1.07
C GLU A 69 12.53 3.99 1.12
N GLY A 70 11.93 2.97 1.72
CA GLY A 70 12.36 1.58 1.66
C GLY A 70 11.30 0.73 0.98
N PHE A 71 11.60 -0.55 0.78
CA PHE A 71 10.59 -1.49 0.30
C PHE A 71 10.69 -2.85 0.99
N VAL A 72 9.58 -3.57 0.96
CA VAL A 72 9.50 -5.01 1.26
C VAL A 72 8.74 -5.70 0.14
N THR A 73 9.03 -6.97 -0.09
CA THR A 73 8.31 -7.79 -1.10
C THR A 73 7.20 -8.65 -0.50
N LYS A 74 7.06 -8.60 0.83
CA LYS A 74 6.00 -9.26 1.58
C LYS A 74 5.63 -8.43 2.80
N LEU A 75 4.34 -8.25 3.00
CA LEU A 75 3.81 -7.61 4.22
C LEU A 75 3.81 -8.60 5.37
N LEU A 76 4.15 -8.11 6.56
CA LEU A 76 4.13 -8.86 7.80
C LEU A 76 3.13 -8.22 8.74
N ALA A 77 2.29 -9.04 9.39
CA ALA A 77 1.42 -8.56 10.45
C ALA A 77 2.24 -7.94 11.59
N SER A 78 1.60 -7.08 12.36
CA SER A 78 2.14 -6.56 13.61
C SER A 78 2.53 -7.71 14.53
N ASN A 79 3.67 -7.61 15.19
CA ASN A 79 4.07 -8.55 16.25
C ASN A 79 3.39 -8.22 17.59
N ASP A 80 2.52 -7.20 17.61
CA ASP A 80 1.81 -6.75 18.81
C ASP A 80 0.62 -7.68 19.10
N GLN A 81 0.66 -8.31 20.28
CA GLN A 81 -0.32 -9.30 20.71
C GLN A 81 -1.72 -8.71 20.96
N ASP A 82 -1.81 -7.40 21.15
CA ASP A 82 -3.07 -6.71 21.43
C ASP A 82 -3.76 -6.21 20.15
N THR A 83 -3.19 -6.52 18.97
CA THR A 83 -3.72 -6.06 17.69
C THR A 83 -3.76 -7.17 16.63
N HIS A 84 -4.69 -7.03 15.70
CA HIS A 84 -4.76 -7.80 14.48
C HIS A 84 -4.58 -6.88 13.28
N SER A 85 -3.63 -7.24 12.41
CA SER A 85 -3.37 -6.51 11.17
C SER A 85 -4.32 -6.94 10.07
N VAL A 86 -5.01 -5.97 9.48
CA VAL A 86 -5.81 -6.14 8.26
C VAL A 86 -5.17 -5.33 7.15
N PHE A 87 -4.92 -5.98 6.02
CA PHE A 87 -4.35 -5.34 4.84
C PHE A 87 -5.44 -5.07 3.82
N VAL A 88 -5.55 -3.81 3.42
CA VAL A 88 -6.51 -3.36 2.40
C VAL A 88 -5.74 -2.74 1.26
N ASP A 89 -5.89 -3.29 0.06
CA ASP A 89 -5.35 -2.68 -1.15
C ASP A 89 -6.41 -1.79 -1.80
N VAL A 90 -6.04 -0.55 -2.08
CA VAL A 90 -6.89 0.48 -2.69
C VAL A 90 -6.33 0.84 -4.05
N PHE A 91 -7.19 0.82 -5.07
CA PHE A 91 -6.79 1.00 -6.46
C PHE A 91 -7.87 1.73 -7.27
N PRO A 92 -7.48 2.46 -8.33
CA PRO A 92 -8.45 3.14 -9.19
C PRO A 92 -9.33 2.10 -9.92
N LYS A 93 -10.62 2.42 -10.08
CA LYS A 93 -11.56 1.60 -10.85
C LYS A 93 -11.20 1.54 -12.34
N GLU A 94 -10.62 2.63 -12.84
CA GLU A 94 -10.08 2.70 -14.19
C GLU A 94 -8.59 2.40 -14.18
N SER A 95 -8.14 1.56 -15.12
CA SER A 95 -6.73 1.23 -15.26
C SER A 95 -5.93 2.46 -15.71
N LEU A 96 -4.94 2.84 -14.92
CA LEU A 96 -3.96 3.87 -15.32
C LEU A 96 -3.01 3.28 -16.37
N ASP A 97 -2.85 3.99 -17.48
CA ASP A 97 -1.84 3.66 -18.48
C ASP A 97 -0.44 4.04 -17.97
N ASN A 98 0.39 3.03 -17.71
CA ASN A 98 1.76 3.19 -17.25
C ASN A 98 2.79 2.85 -18.35
N SER A 99 2.39 2.77 -19.61
CA SER A 99 3.27 2.40 -20.74
C SER A 99 4.55 3.23 -20.82
N VAL A 100 4.46 4.56 -20.66
CA VAL A 100 5.63 5.46 -20.66
C VAL A 100 6.58 5.18 -19.49
N LEU A 101 6.05 4.82 -18.32
CA LEU A 101 6.86 4.45 -17.16
C LEU A 101 7.60 3.13 -17.42
N VAL A 102 6.88 2.14 -17.95
CA VAL A 102 7.43 0.83 -18.32
C VAL A 102 8.55 0.99 -19.35
N GLU A 103 8.33 1.78 -20.40
CA GLU A 103 9.34 2.04 -21.42
C GLU A 103 10.62 2.63 -20.82
N LYS A 104 10.49 3.64 -19.96
CA LYS A 104 11.64 4.27 -19.29
C LYS A 104 12.40 3.32 -18.39
N ILE A 105 11.69 2.48 -17.62
CA ILE A 105 12.33 1.49 -16.74
C ILE A 105 13.03 0.42 -17.58
N ASN A 106 12.39 -0.10 -18.62
CA ASN A 106 12.97 -1.10 -19.51
C ASN A 106 14.25 -0.57 -20.17
N GLN A 107 14.20 0.64 -20.74
CA GLN A 107 15.34 1.29 -21.39
C GLN A 107 16.49 1.58 -20.41
N HIS A 108 16.18 2.10 -19.22
CA HIS A 108 17.22 2.57 -18.29
C HIS A 108 17.80 1.45 -17.41
N CYS A 109 16.97 0.49 -17.02
CA CYS A 109 17.38 -0.58 -16.10
C CYS A 109 17.79 -1.86 -16.83
N GLY A 110 17.45 -2.00 -18.12
CA GLY A 110 17.70 -3.21 -18.91
C GLY A 110 16.77 -4.35 -18.51
N THR A 111 15.46 -4.06 -18.42
CA THR A 111 14.44 -5.01 -17.97
C THR A 111 13.38 -5.25 -19.06
N CYS A 112 12.59 -6.30 -18.89
CA CYS A 112 11.50 -6.69 -19.80
C CYS A 112 10.16 -6.69 -19.07
N ILE A 113 9.79 -5.55 -18.49
CA ILE A 113 8.49 -5.35 -17.84
C ILE A 113 7.42 -5.27 -18.95
N ASN A 114 6.38 -6.10 -18.82
CA ASN A 114 5.21 -6.07 -19.69
C ASN A 114 4.20 -5.04 -19.19
N HIS A 115 3.87 -5.10 -17.90
CA HIS A 115 2.86 -4.26 -17.28
C HIS A 115 3.26 -3.89 -15.84
N ILE A 116 2.84 -2.70 -15.41
CA ILE A 116 2.96 -2.26 -14.02
C ILE A 116 1.66 -1.63 -13.55
N LYS A 117 1.25 -1.97 -12.32
CA LYS A 117 0.12 -1.38 -11.62
C LYS A 117 0.60 -0.76 -10.31
N LYS A 118 -0.04 0.35 -9.94
CA LYS A 118 0.21 1.09 -8.70
C LYS A 118 -1.06 1.13 -7.87
N HIS A 119 -1.00 0.54 -6.69
CA HIS A 119 -2.05 0.59 -5.68
C HIS A 119 -1.52 1.28 -4.41
N ILE A 120 -2.41 1.51 -3.46
CA ILE A 120 -2.07 1.94 -2.09
C ILE A 120 -2.56 0.85 -1.14
N THR A 121 -1.64 0.20 -0.44
CA THR A 121 -2.00 -0.75 0.60
C THR A 121 -1.99 -0.07 1.95
N TRP A 122 -3.10 -0.20 2.68
CA TRP A 122 -3.22 0.18 4.08
C TRP A 122 -3.07 -1.05 4.97
N GLN A 123 -2.20 -0.97 5.97
CA GLN A 123 -2.20 -1.88 7.10
C GLN A 123 -2.92 -1.21 8.26
N CYS A 124 -4.07 -1.78 8.61
CA CYS A 124 -4.88 -1.34 9.73
C CYS A 124 -4.64 -2.31 10.90
N ASP A 125 -4.00 -1.84 11.96
CA ASP A 125 -3.84 -2.64 13.18
C ASP A 125 -5.00 -2.30 14.11
N ILE A 126 -5.92 -3.26 14.25
CA ILE A 126 -7.15 -3.12 15.00
C ILE A 126 -6.98 -3.85 16.34
N ASP A 127 -7.52 -3.26 17.40
CA ASP A 127 -7.61 -3.88 18.73
C ASP A 127 -8.14 -5.32 18.64
N ILE A 128 -7.50 -6.26 19.35
CA ILE A 128 -7.85 -7.69 19.33
C ILE A 128 -9.27 -7.97 19.84
N SER A 129 -9.85 -7.05 20.61
CA SER A 129 -11.23 -7.15 21.09
C SER A 129 -12.28 -7.02 19.96
N GLU A 130 -11.87 -6.55 18.78
CA GLU A 130 -12.75 -6.34 17.63
C GLU A 130 -12.61 -7.43 16.57
N GLN A 131 -13.70 -7.69 15.83
CA GLN A 131 -13.64 -8.48 14.60
C GLN A 131 -12.99 -7.63 13.49
N SER A 132 -11.67 -7.72 13.37
CA SER A 132 -10.84 -6.73 12.66
C SER A 132 -11.24 -6.50 11.20
N THR A 133 -11.51 -7.57 10.45
CA THR A 133 -11.94 -7.45 9.04
C THR A 133 -13.32 -6.81 8.91
N GLU A 134 -14.26 -7.19 9.78
CA GLU A 134 -15.61 -6.61 9.81
C GLU A 134 -15.57 -5.13 10.23
N PHE A 135 -14.75 -4.80 11.22
CA PHE A 135 -14.52 -3.43 11.66
C PHE A 135 -13.99 -2.56 10.51
N VAL A 136 -12.96 -3.03 9.80
CA VAL A 136 -12.40 -2.31 8.66
C VAL A 136 -13.45 -2.14 7.55
N CYS A 137 -14.15 -3.22 7.20
CA CYS A 137 -15.17 -3.24 6.16
C CYS A 137 -16.35 -2.30 6.45
N SER A 138 -16.84 -2.28 7.69
CA SER A 138 -18.06 -1.56 8.05
C SER A 138 -17.80 -0.13 8.55
N LYS A 139 -16.61 0.16 9.08
CA LYS A 139 -16.31 1.44 9.75
C LYS A 139 -15.24 2.27 9.04
N LEU A 140 -14.20 1.66 8.48
CA LEU A 140 -13.06 2.40 7.92
C LEU A 140 -13.18 2.65 6.41
N LEU A 141 -13.88 1.78 5.69
CA LEU A 141 -14.06 1.82 4.24
C LEU A 141 -15.29 2.65 3.78
N PRO A 142 -16.50 2.49 4.33
CA PRO A 142 -17.72 3.08 3.76
C PRO A 142 -18.03 4.50 4.26
N SER A 143 -17.03 5.27 4.70
CA SER A 143 -17.30 6.44 5.52
C SER A 143 -17.88 7.61 4.71
N ASP A 144 -19.21 7.76 4.82
CA ASP A 144 -19.98 8.95 4.42
C ASP A 144 -19.58 10.21 5.23
N LEU A 145 -18.74 10.05 6.24
CA LEU A 145 -18.36 11.08 7.23
C LEU A 145 -17.10 11.87 6.84
N GLY A 146 -16.59 11.72 5.62
CA GLY A 146 -15.48 12.54 5.10
C GLY A 146 -14.09 12.19 5.64
N GLY A 147 -13.91 11.03 6.27
CA GLY A 147 -12.63 10.50 6.74
C GLY A 147 -12.55 8.97 6.58
N GLY A 148 -11.36 8.35 6.65
CA GLY A 148 -11.18 6.90 6.47
C GLY A 148 -9.97 6.55 5.58
N ILE A 149 -9.89 5.29 5.15
CA ILE A 149 -8.76 4.78 4.31
C ILE A 149 -9.06 4.80 2.80
N LEU A 150 -10.31 5.06 2.40
CA LEU A 150 -10.70 5.27 1.01
C LEU A 150 -10.82 6.77 0.74
N ALA A 151 -9.90 7.31 -0.07
CA ALA A 151 -9.83 8.74 -0.35
C ALA A 151 -10.89 9.18 -1.36
N ASN A 152 -11.41 8.27 -2.20
CA ASN A 152 -12.56 8.55 -3.06
C ASN A 152 -13.31 7.28 -3.54
N PRO A 153 -14.43 6.87 -2.90
CA PRO A 153 -15.18 5.68 -3.32
C PRO A 153 -15.82 5.79 -4.71
N VAL A 154 -15.87 6.99 -5.31
CA VAL A 154 -16.36 7.18 -6.68
C VAL A 154 -15.35 6.62 -7.70
N TYR A 155 -14.07 6.92 -7.51
CA TYR A 155 -13.00 6.56 -8.47
C TYR A 155 -12.14 5.37 -8.03
N GLU A 156 -12.21 4.98 -6.76
CA GLU A 156 -11.38 3.92 -6.19
C GLU A 156 -12.23 2.70 -5.80
N SER A 157 -11.61 1.54 -5.89
CA SER A 157 -12.10 0.26 -5.37
C SER A 157 -11.07 -0.31 -4.41
N PHE A 158 -11.45 -1.34 -3.67
CA PHE A 158 -10.54 -1.99 -2.74
C PHE A 158 -10.71 -3.51 -2.74
N CYS A 159 -9.70 -4.20 -2.20
CA CYS A 159 -9.78 -5.60 -1.80
C CYS A 159 -8.96 -5.84 -0.52
N PHE A 160 -9.26 -6.91 0.20
CA PHE A 160 -8.42 -7.36 1.30
C PHE A 160 -7.29 -8.24 0.76
N LEU A 161 -6.06 -8.04 1.26
CA LEU A 161 -4.92 -8.91 0.95
C LEU A 161 -4.82 -10.03 1.98
N ASN A 162 -4.46 -11.25 1.52
CA ASN A 162 -4.26 -12.47 2.33
C ASN A 162 -5.51 -13.09 2.97
N ASN A 163 -6.63 -13.17 2.23
CA ASN A 163 -7.73 -14.10 2.57
C ASN A 163 -7.37 -15.54 2.20
#